data_AF-A0A149ZQJ5-F1
#
_entry.id   AF-A0A149ZQJ5-F1
#
_cell.length_a   1.000
_cell.length_b   1.000
_cell.length_c   1.000
_cell.angle_alpha   90.00
_cell.angle_beta   90.00
_cell.angle_gamma   90.00
#
_symmetry.space_group_name_H-M   'P 1'
#
loop_
_entity.id
_entity.type
_entity.pdbx_description
1 polymer ?
#
loop_
_entity_poly.entity_id
_entity_poly.type
_entity_poly.pdbx_seq_one_letter_code
_entity_poly.pdbx_strand_id
1 'polypeptide(L)' 'MTSKLEPRKGPVKVQLNTWVLASTEARLKWLVANQKFTVTSVVDVALQELLDRYNVPSADPDGQIREQ' A
#
# COMPACT_ATOMS: atom_id res chain seq x y z
N MET A 1 -1.57 -4.99 -38.79
CA MET A 1 -2.45 -4.90 -37.61
C MET A 1 -1.58 -4.58 -36.41
N THR A 2 -1.57 -3.33 -35.96
CA THR A 2 -0.81 -2.90 -34.78
C THR A 2 -1.69 -3.16 -33.55
N SER A 3 -1.47 -4.27 -32.86
CA SER A 3 -2.07 -4.50 -31.54
C SER A 3 -1.55 -3.42 -30.59
N LYS A 4 -2.40 -2.43 -30.27
CA LYS A 4 -2.17 -1.52 -29.15
C LYS A 4 -2.13 -2.39 -27.90
N LEU A 5 -0.96 -2.51 -27.29
CA LEU A 5 -0.82 -3.08 -25.95
C LEU A 5 -1.57 -2.14 -25.00
N GLU A 6 -2.74 -2.55 -24.54
CA GLU A 6 -3.41 -1.82 -23.48
C GLU A 6 -2.54 -1.89 -22.22
N PRO A 7 -2.33 -0.77 -21.51
CA PRO A 7 -1.62 -0.79 -20.25
C PRO A 7 -2.32 -1.77 -19.31
N ARG A 8 -1.58 -2.76 -18.79
CA ARG A 8 -2.11 -3.61 -17.71
C ARG A 8 -2.53 -2.69 -16.57
N LYS A 9 -3.83 -2.60 -16.31
CA LYS A 9 -4.37 -1.83 -15.20
C LYS A 9 -3.88 -2.50 -13.91
N GLY A 10 -2.95 -1.84 -13.21
CA GLY A 10 -2.50 -2.29 -11.91
C GLY A 10 -3.62 -2.18 -10.86
N PRO A 11 -3.41 -2.72 -9.65
CA PRO A 11 -4.36 -2.59 -8.56
C PRO A 11 -4.74 -1.13 -8.30
N VAL A 12 -5.99 -0.89 -7.92
CA VAL A 12 -6.47 0.46 -7.61
C VAL A 12 -5.79 0.97 -6.33
N LYS A 13 -5.27 2.20 -6.36
CA LYS A 13 -4.68 2.85 -5.18
C LYS A 13 -5.65 3.87 -4.62
N VAL A 14 -5.83 3.86 -3.30
CA VAL A 14 -6.67 4.81 -2.55
C VAL A 14 -5.79 5.62 -1.59
N GLN A 15 -6.08 6.90 -1.42
CA GLN A 15 -5.35 7.77 -0.50
C GLN A 15 -5.72 7.46 0.95
N LEU A 16 -4.72 7.23 1.80
CA LEU A 16 -4.90 7.09 3.24
C LEU A 16 -4.71 8.44 3.94
N ASN A 17 -5.82 9.12 4.24
CA ASN A 17 -5.80 10.40 4.95
C ASN A 17 -5.78 10.17 6.47
N THR A 18 -4.61 10.28 7.09
CA THR A 18 -4.46 10.08 8.54
C THR A 18 -3.36 10.95 9.13
N TRP A 19 -3.39 11.12 10.45
CA TRP A 19 -2.36 11.77 11.24
C TRP A 19 -1.49 10.73 11.92
N VAL A 20 -0.19 10.99 12.03
CA VAL A 20 0.77 10.15 12.77
C VAL A 20 1.53 11.00 13.78
N LEU A 21 2.13 10.34 14.79
CA LEU A 21 3.02 11.02 15.72
C LEU A 21 4.21 11.63 14.97
N ALA A 22 4.67 12.80 15.42
CA ALA A 22 5.85 13.47 14.83
C ALA A 22 7.10 12.59 14.86
N SER A 23 7.27 11.78 15.90
CA SER A 23 8.38 10.81 16.01
C SER A 23 8.28 9.71 14.95
N THR A 24 7.07 9.23 14.65
CA THR A 24 6.83 8.27 13.56
C THR A 24 7.13 8.89 12.20
N GLU A 25 6.69 10.13 11.98
CA GLU A 25 6.98 10.87 10.75
C GLU A 25 8.50 11.05 10.54
N ALA A 26 9.23 11.43 11.59
CA ALA A 26 10.68 11.60 11.53
C ALA A 26 11.40 10.30 11.16
N ARG A 27 11.01 9.18 11.77
CA ARG A 27 11.57 7.85 11.47
C ARG A 27 11.24 7.40 10.05
N LEU A 28 10.02 7.65 9.58
CA LEU A 28 9.59 7.33 8.23
C LEU A 28 10.38 8.14 7.19
N LYS A 29 10.55 9.44 7.41
CA LYS A 29 11.38 10.32 6.55
C LYS A 29 12.82 9.82 6.50
N TRP A 30 13.40 9.45 7.64
CA TRP A 30 14.75 8.90 7.69
C TRP A 30 14.85 7.60 6.88
N LEU A 31 13.90 6.66 7.04
CA LEU A 31 13.90 5.40 6.30
C LEU A 31 13.86 5.63 4.79
N VAL A 32 12.95 6.48 4.31
CA VAL A 32 12.79 6.80 2.88
C VAL A 32 14.02 7.51 2.32
N ALA A 33 14.69 8.34 3.10
CA ALA A 33 15.89 9.05 2.66
C ALA A 33 17.14 8.15 2.59
N ASN A 34 17.23 7.14 3.45
CA ASN A 34 18.43 6.31 3.60
C ASN A 34 18.31 4.93 2.94
N GLN A 35 17.12 4.54 2.48
CA GLN A 35 16.85 3.26 1.83
C GLN A 35 16.07 3.48 0.53
N LYS A 36 15.98 2.46 -0.32
CA LYS A 36 15.24 2.53 -1.60
C LYS A 36 13.72 2.33 -1.43
N PHE A 37 13.14 2.88 -0.37
CA PHE A 37 11.70 2.78 -0.10
C PHE A 37 10.97 4.08 -0.39
N THR A 38 9.68 3.99 -0.72
CA THR A 38 8.75 5.13 -0.75
C THR A 38 7.88 5.13 0.49
N VAL A 39 7.31 6.28 0.86
CA VAL A 39 6.30 6.36 1.93
C VAL A 39 5.16 5.36 1.66
N THR A 40 4.66 5.33 0.42
CA THR A 40 3.59 4.42 0.02
C THR A 40 3.96 2.95 0.24
N SER A 41 5.16 2.51 -0.17
CA SER A 41 5.56 1.10 0.01
C SER A 41 5.72 0.71 1.48
N VAL A 42 6.23 1.63 2.32
CA VAL A 42 6.38 1.36 3.75
C VAL A 42 5.01 1.24 4.41
N VAL A 43 4.10 2.16 4.11
CA VAL A 43 2.74 2.15 4.65
C VAL A 43 1.98 0.90 4.20
N ASP A 44 2.11 0.53 2.92
CA ASP A 44 1.42 -0.64 2.35
C ASP A 44 1.87 -1.95 3.04
N VAL A 45 3.19 -2.19 3.14
CA VAL A 45 3.72 -3.38 3.82
C VAL A 45 3.36 -3.39 5.31
N ALA A 46 3.53 -2.27 6.01
CA ALA A 46 3.24 -2.21 7.44
C ALA A 46 1.76 -2.45 7.75
N LEU A 47 0.85 -1.95 6.90
CA LEU A 47 -0.58 -2.21 7.04
C LEU A 47 -0.93 -3.65 6.68
N GLN A 48 -0.39 -4.21 5.60
CA GLN A 48 -0.61 -5.62 5.24
C GLN A 48 -0.18 -6.54 6.37
N GLU A 49 1.04 -6.37 6.91
CA GLU A 49 1.51 -7.17 8.05
C GLU A 49 0.61 -7.04 9.28
N LEU A 50 0.06 -5.84 9.55
CA LEU A 50 -0.84 -5.63 10.66
C LEU A 50 -2.19 -6.34 10.42
N LEU A 51 -2.78 -6.17 9.24
CA LEU A 51 -4.05 -6.76 8.86
C LEU A 51 -3.99 -8.31 8.88
N ASP A 52 -2.90 -8.88 8.37
CA ASP A 52 -2.65 -10.32 8.38
C ASP A 52 -2.59 -10.87 9.82
N ARG A 53 -1.94 -10.15 10.74
CA ARG A 53 -1.89 -10.54 12.17
C ARG A 53 -3.28 -10.61 12.82
N TYR A 54 -4.25 -9.88 12.28
CA TYR A 54 -5.64 -9.89 12.74
C TYR A 54 -6.57 -10.74 11.87
N ASN A 55 -6.02 -11.54 10.94
CA ASN A 55 -6.78 -12.36 10.00
C ASN A 55 -7.84 -11.58 9.20
N VAL A 56 -7.55 -10.32 8.87
CA VAL A 56 -8.43 -9.54 7.98
C VAL A 56 -8.43 -10.20 6.59
N PRO A 57 -9.59 -10.51 6.00
CA PRO A 57 -9.63 -11.22 4.72
C PRO A 57 -8.96 -10.42 3.59
N SER A 58 -8.33 -11.13 2.65
CA SER A 58 -7.71 -10.51 1.48
C SER A 58 -8.74 -9.85 0.56
N ALA A 59 -8.40 -8.68 0.02
CA ALA A 59 -9.21 -8.00 -0.98
C ALA A 59 -8.80 -8.38 -2.41
N ASP A 60 -9.73 -8.32 -3.35
CA ASP A 60 -9.45 -8.46 -4.78
C ASP A 60 -8.75 -7.20 -5.36
N PRO A 61 -8.26 -7.21 -6.62
CA PRO A 61 -7.53 -6.06 -7.20
C PRO A 61 -8.32 -4.74 -7.29
N ASP A 62 -9.66 -4.82 -7.16
CA ASP A 62 -10.56 -3.66 -7.12
C ASP A 62 -10.86 -3.21 -5.67
N GLY A 63 -10.28 -3.88 -4.67
CA GLY A 63 -10.40 -3.54 -3.26
C GLY A 63 -11.62 -4.13 -2.57
N GLN A 64 -12.30 -5.12 -3.17
CA GLN A 64 -13.46 -5.76 -2.53
C GLN A 64 -13.01 -6.93 -1.64
N ILE A 65 -13.46 -6.91 -0.39
CA ILE A 65 -13.37 -8.08 0.51
C ILE A 65 -14.54 -8.99 0.18
N ARG A 66 -14.25 -10.20 -0.29
CA ARG A 66 -15.27 -11.25 -0.42
C ARG A 66 -15.14 -12.15 0.78
N GLU A 67 -16.07 -12.03 1.73
CA GLU A 67 -16.26 -13.05 2.76
C GLU A 67 -16.60 -14.36 2.03
N GLN A 68 -15.83 -15.42 2.30
CA GLN A 68 -16.10 -16.76 1.82
C GLN A 68 -17.05 -17.48 2.77
#